data_AF-A0A1T4PL53-F1
#
_entry.id   AF-A0A1T4PL53-F1
#
_cell.length_a   1.000
_cell.length_b   1.000
_cell.length_c   1.000
_cell.angle_alpha   90.00
_cell.angle_beta   90.00
_cell.angle_gamma   90.00
#
_symmetry.space_group_name_H-M   'P 1'
#
loop_
_entity.id
_entity.type
_entity.pdbx_description
1 polymer ?
#
loop_
_entity_poly.entity_id
_entity_poly.type
_entity_poly.pdbx_seq_one_letter_code
_entity_poly.pdbx_strand_id
1 'polypeptide(L)'
;MKKSITVLLAVISASVLFAVSYKNNTYQKLANEYTKKAQNALDAGDYVLAEDYAKKAEENAALSQAYIQKMLAKSEADSVMKNASKRLDYAKSINADKNFPMAYSAAQKAYASADDAYKTEDYTTAAAYAKQVLEALADIKEITPLPQYYIVRPWEETKDCYWNISGRPYVYNNPLLWENLYQANKSNMPKPSDPNLIMPGMKMEIPSLTGEYREGVYSPSKKYDGYSAVNAEK
;
A
#
# COMPACT_ATOMS: atom_id res chain seq x y z
N MET A 1 62.85 -39.05 -29.22
CA MET A 1 62.19 -38.56 -27.99
C MET A 1 61.33 -37.36 -28.36
N LYS A 2 60.04 -37.55 -28.63
CA LYS A 2 59.10 -36.48 -29.01
C LYS A 2 58.38 -36.05 -27.73
N LYS A 3 58.57 -34.80 -27.31
CA LYS A 3 57.88 -34.21 -26.15
C LYS A 3 56.50 -33.77 -26.62
N SER A 4 55.46 -34.46 -26.15
CA SER A 4 54.07 -34.08 -26.34
C SER A 4 53.76 -32.92 -25.39
N ILE A 5 53.51 -31.73 -25.94
CA ILE A 5 53.00 -30.58 -25.19
C ILE A 5 51.49 -30.72 -25.15
N THR A 6 50.95 -31.09 -23.99
CA THR A 6 49.51 -31.14 -23.75
C THR A 6 49.02 -29.72 -23.47
N VAL A 7 48.35 -29.10 -24.44
CA VAL A 7 47.63 -27.82 -24.23
C VAL A 7 46.34 -28.13 -23.49
N LEU A 8 46.25 -27.69 -22.24
CA LEU A 8 45.08 -27.82 -21.40
C LEU A 8 44.01 -26.82 -21.91
N LEU A 9 43.02 -27.31 -22.67
CA LEU A 9 41.83 -26.52 -23.01
C LEU A 9 41.00 -26.31 -21.74
N ALA A 10 41.08 -25.12 -21.15
CA ALA A 10 40.12 -24.65 -20.17
C ALA A 10 38.79 -24.37 -20.90
N VAL A 11 37.92 -25.37 -20.94
CA VAL A 11 36.52 -25.20 -21.35
C VAL A 11 35.84 -24.39 -20.26
N ILE A 12 35.78 -23.06 -20.45
CA ILE A 12 34.91 -22.19 -19.65
C ILE A 12 33.49 -22.52 -20.08
N SER A 13 32.85 -23.41 -19.34
CA SER A 13 31.42 -23.70 -19.44
C SER A 13 30.64 -22.46 -19.00
N ALA A 14 30.41 -21.54 -19.96
CA ALA A 14 29.46 -20.46 -19.81
C ALA A 14 28.05 -21.04 -19.82
N SER A 15 27.50 -21.25 -18.62
CA SER A 15 26.09 -21.53 -18.41
C SER A 15 25.25 -20.41 -19.03
N VAL A 16 24.64 -20.70 -20.18
CA VAL A 16 23.71 -19.83 -20.90
C VAL A 16 22.43 -19.70 -20.08
N LEU A 17 22.40 -18.73 -19.16
CA LEU A 17 21.18 -18.35 -18.47
C LEU A 17 20.40 -17.34 -19.33
N PHE A 18 19.34 -17.86 -19.94
CA PHE A 18 18.11 -17.20 -20.41
C PHE A 18 18.20 -15.79 -21.03
N ALA A 19 18.09 -15.79 -22.35
CA ALA A 19 17.82 -14.61 -23.17
C ALA A 19 16.40 -14.07 -22.95
N VAL A 20 16.21 -13.23 -21.92
CA VAL A 20 15.22 -12.16 -22.01
C VAL A 20 15.86 -11.08 -22.87
N SER A 21 15.53 -11.07 -24.16
CA SER A 21 16.01 -10.09 -25.13
C SER A 21 15.48 -8.70 -24.77
N TYR A 22 16.22 -7.97 -23.95
CA TYR A 22 16.17 -6.53 -23.97
C TYR A 22 16.76 -6.11 -25.31
N LYS A 23 15.87 -5.93 -26.31
CA LYS A 23 16.17 -5.72 -27.74
C LYS A 23 17.21 -4.63 -28.07
N ASN A 24 17.72 -3.88 -27.08
CA ASN A 24 18.74 -2.85 -27.27
C ASN A 24 19.74 -2.71 -26.10
N ASN A 25 20.11 -3.79 -25.42
CA ASN A 25 21.19 -3.74 -24.43
C ASN A 25 22.56 -3.55 -25.11
N THR A 26 23.17 -2.37 -24.92
CA THR A 26 24.48 -2.01 -25.51
C THR A 26 25.62 -2.87 -24.98
N TYR A 27 25.59 -3.23 -23.69
CA TYR A 27 26.60 -4.09 -23.06
C TYR A 27 26.56 -5.51 -23.64
N GLN A 28 25.38 -6.03 -23.96
CA GLN A 28 25.27 -7.33 -24.62
C GLN A 28 25.89 -7.32 -26.03
N LYS A 29 25.71 -6.23 -26.79
CA LYS A 29 26.35 -6.07 -28.10
C LYS A 29 27.87 -6.02 -27.97
N LEU A 30 28.38 -5.22 -27.03
CA LEU A 30 29.81 -5.11 -26.75
C LEU A 30 30.41 -6.45 -26.30
N ALA A 31 29.73 -7.20 -25.43
CA ALA A 31 30.17 -8.52 -24.99
C ALA A 31 30.32 -9.48 -26.19
N ASN A 32 29.33 -9.50 -27.09
CA ASN A 32 29.38 -10.32 -28.32
C ASN A 32 30.51 -9.87 -29.26
N GLU A 33 30.72 -8.55 -29.42
CA GLU A 33 31.79 -8.01 -30.25
C GLU A 33 33.18 -8.38 -29.71
N TYR A 34 33.40 -8.24 -28.40
CA TYR A 34 34.67 -8.61 -27.78
C TYR A 34 34.90 -10.12 -27.79
N THR A 35 33.85 -10.92 -27.64
CA THR A 35 33.93 -12.38 -27.80
C THR A 35 34.41 -12.73 -29.22
N LYS A 36 33.87 -12.07 -30.25
CA LYS A 36 34.31 -12.28 -31.64
C LYS A 36 35.75 -11.82 -31.87
N LYS A 37 36.16 -10.70 -31.27
CA LYS A 37 37.55 -10.20 -31.33
C LYS A 37 38.52 -11.15 -30.62
N ALA A 38 38.13 -11.72 -29.49
CA ALA A 38 38.91 -12.71 -28.76
C ALA A 38 39.12 -13.97 -29.60
N GLN A 39 38.06 -14.48 -30.25
CA GLN A 39 38.16 -15.63 -31.14
C GLN A 39 39.10 -15.35 -32.33
N ASN A 40 38.93 -14.20 -32.99
CA ASN A 40 39.79 -13.83 -34.11
C ASN A 40 41.28 -13.68 -33.70
N ALA A 41 41.55 -13.14 -32.51
CA ALA A 41 42.92 -13.02 -31.98
C ALA A 41 43.51 -14.39 -31.62
N LEU A 42 42.71 -15.30 -31.06
CA LEU A 42 43.07 -16.70 -30.82
C LEU A 42 43.42 -17.42 -32.12
N ASP A 43 42.58 -17.27 -33.15
CA ASP A 43 42.79 -17.88 -34.47
C ASP A 43 44.04 -17.32 -35.17
N ALA A 44 44.39 -16.06 -34.89
CA ALA A 44 45.62 -15.41 -35.36
C ALA A 44 46.87 -15.76 -34.55
N GLY A 45 46.74 -16.50 -33.43
CA GLY A 45 47.84 -16.86 -32.54
C GLY A 45 48.29 -15.73 -31.61
N ASP A 46 47.55 -14.62 -31.53
CA ASP A 46 47.81 -13.51 -30.62
C ASP A 46 47.10 -13.76 -29.28
N TYR A 47 47.67 -14.66 -28.48
CA TYR A 47 47.07 -15.13 -27.24
C TYR A 47 46.89 -14.03 -26.18
N VAL A 48 47.80 -13.05 -26.12
CA VAL A 48 47.72 -11.94 -25.16
C VAL A 48 46.54 -11.04 -25.52
N LEU A 49 46.39 -10.70 -26.80
CA LEU A 49 45.27 -9.89 -27.27
C LEU A 49 43.93 -10.63 -27.11
N ALA A 50 43.93 -11.95 -27.32
CA ALA A 50 42.75 -12.78 -27.08
C ALA A 50 42.30 -12.77 -25.61
N GLU A 51 43.25 -12.87 -24.67
CA GLU A 51 42.96 -12.79 -23.23
C GLU A 51 42.36 -11.43 -22.85
N ASP A 52 42.94 -10.33 -23.35
CA ASP A 52 42.43 -8.98 -23.09
C ASP A 52 41.01 -8.77 -23.64
N TYR A 53 40.72 -9.29 -24.84
CA TYR A 53 39.38 -9.24 -25.39
C TYR A 53 38.40 -10.14 -24.64
N ALA A 54 38.84 -11.30 -24.16
CA ALA A 54 38.01 -12.18 -23.34
C ALA A 54 37.60 -11.50 -22.02
N LYS A 55 38.54 -10.82 -21.33
CA LYS A 55 38.25 -10.02 -20.13
C LYS A 55 37.22 -8.92 -20.41
N LYS A 56 37.39 -8.16 -21.49
CA LYS A 56 36.41 -7.13 -21.89
C LYS A 56 35.04 -7.72 -22.21
N ALA A 57 34.99 -8.90 -22.82
CA ALA A 57 33.73 -9.60 -23.07
C ALA A 57 33.02 -9.98 -21.76
N GLU A 58 33.76 -10.50 -20.79
CA GLU A 58 33.26 -10.87 -19.46
C GLU A 58 32.74 -9.64 -18.69
N GLU A 59 33.50 -8.55 -18.64
CA GLU A 59 33.08 -7.29 -18.01
C GLU A 59 31.77 -6.77 -18.60
N ASN A 60 31.66 -6.76 -19.94
CA ASN A 60 30.44 -6.33 -20.62
C ASN A 60 29.27 -7.30 -20.40
N ALA A 61 29.53 -8.60 -20.29
CA ALA A 61 28.49 -9.58 -19.95
C ALA A 61 27.95 -9.34 -18.52
N ALA A 62 28.81 -9.06 -17.55
CA ALA A 62 28.42 -8.72 -16.18
C ALA A 62 27.61 -7.40 -16.12
N LEU A 63 28.07 -6.35 -16.83
CA LEU A 63 27.33 -5.10 -16.96
C LEU A 63 25.97 -5.29 -17.63
N SER A 64 25.91 -6.14 -18.66
CA SER A 64 24.65 -6.51 -19.33
C SER A 64 23.67 -7.17 -18.35
N GLN A 65 24.14 -8.11 -17.53
CA GLN A 65 23.31 -8.77 -16.53
C GLN A 65 22.80 -7.78 -15.47
N ALA A 66 23.66 -6.91 -14.95
CA ALA A 66 23.26 -5.89 -13.99
C ALA A 66 22.22 -4.93 -14.59
N TYR A 67 22.39 -4.51 -15.84
CA TYR A 67 21.43 -3.69 -16.57
C TYR A 67 20.07 -4.39 -16.73
N ILE A 68 20.07 -5.66 -17.15
CA ILE A 68 18.86 -6.47 -17.29
C ILE A 68 18.10 -6.54 -15.96
N GLN A 69 18.79 -6.85 -14.87
CA GLN A 69 18.17 -6.93 -13.55
C GLN A 69 17.59 -5.58 -13.10
N LYS A 70 18.31 -4.48 -13.33
CA LYS A 70 17.80 -3.14 -13.06
C LYS A 70 16.54 -2.83 -13.86
N MET A 71 16.50 -3.20 -15.13
CA MET A 71 15.33 -2.97 -15.99
C MET A 71 14.13 -3.84 -15.61
N LEU A 72 14.35 -5.09 -15.18
CA LEU A 72 13.31 -5.95 -14.62
C LEU A 72 12.75 -5.35 -13.33
N ALA A 73 13.63 -4.97 -12.39
CA ALA A 73 13.25 -4.34 -11.14
C ALA A 73 12.48 -3.03 -11.38
N LYS A 74 12.90 -2.21 -12.35
CA LYS A 74 12.18 -1.00 -12.75
C LYS A 74 10.77 -1.32 -13.25
N SER A 75 10.64 -2.29 -14.15
CA SER A 75 9.34 -2.69 -14.69
C SER A 75 8.40 -3.22 -13.60
N GLU A 76 8.94 -3.95 -12.62
CA GLU A 76 8.17 -4.39 -11.46
C GLU A 76 7.74 -3.20 -10.60
N ALA A 77 8.68 -2.33 -10.23
CA ALA A 77 8.42 -1.14 -9.45
C ALA A 77 7.35 -0.25 -10.09
N ASP A 78 7.42 0.00 -11.40
CA ASP A 78 6.43 0.77 -12.16
C ASP A 78 5.02 0.16 -12.03
N SER A 79 4.93 -1.16 -12.17
CA SER A 79 3.66 -1.89 -12.07
C SER A 79 3.07 -1.82 -10.66
N VAL A 80 3.89 -2.11 -9.64
CA VAL A 80 3.44 -2.14 -8.24
C VAL A 80 3.13 -0.74 -7.73
N MET A 81 3.97 0.27 -8.03
CA MET A 81 3.73 1.67 -7.67
C MET A 81 2.41 2.18 -8.24
N LYS A 82 2.11 1.84 -9.49
CA LYS A 82 0.83 2.19 -10.11
C LYS A 82 -0.36 1.56 -9.37
N ASN A 83 -0.23 0.30 -8.96
CA ASN A 83 -1.28 -0.38 -8.19
C ASN A 83 -1.43 0.22 -6.78
N ALA A 84 -0.31 0.53 -6.12
CA ALA A 84 -0.27 1.17 -4.81
C ALA A 84 -0.93 2.56 -4.84
N SER A 85 -0.62 3.39 -5.83
CA SER A 85 -1.26 4.69 -6.06
C SER A 85 -2.78 4.54 -6.24
N LYS A 86 -3.23 3.63 -7.11
CA LYS A 86 -4.67 3.36 -7.27
C LYS A 86 -5.34 2.90 -5.97
N ARG A 87 -4.66 2.09 -5.16
CA ARG A 87 -5.20 1.63 -3.87
C ARG A 87 -5.31 2.78 -2.87
N LEU A 88 -4.36 3.71 -2.86
CA LEU A 88 -4.44 4.95 -2.07
C LEU A 88 -5.59 5.86 -2.51
N ASP A 89 -5.81 6.00 -3.82
CA ASP A 89 -6.93 6.78 -4.35
C ASP A 89 -8.28 6.16 -3.96
N TYR A 90 -8.40 4.84 -4.09
CA TYR A 90 -9.56 4.11 -3.59
C TYR A 90 -9.75 4.31 -2.08
N ALA A 91 -8.70 4.16 -1.29
CA ALA A 91 -8.74 4.36 0.15
C ALA A 91 -9.26 5.76 0.51
N LYS A 92 -8.78 6.80 -0.20
CA LYS A 92 -9.27 8.16 -0.02
C LYS A 92 -10.75 8.31 -0.40
N SER A 93 -11.19 7.68 -1.49
CA SER A 93 -12.60 7.76 -1.93
C SER A 93 -13.59 7.17 -0.92
N ILE A 94 -13.16 6.19 -0.12
CA ILE A 94 -13.97 5.57 0.94
C ILE A 94 -13.77 6.22 2.32
N ASN A 95 -13.13 7.39 2.37
CA ASN A 95 -12.77 8.11 3.60
C ASN A 95 -11.94 7.25 4.58
N ALA A 96 -11.00 6.44 4.06
CA ALA A 96 -10.14 5.62 4.90
C ALA A 96 -9.19 6.45 5.79
N ASP A 97 -8.93 7.71 5.44
CA ASP A 97 -8.24 8.67 6.29
C ASP A 97 -8.96 8.90 7.63
N LYS A 98 -10.30 8.74 7.66
CA LYS A 98 -11.11 8.90 8.86
C LYS A 98 -11.51 7.56 9.48
N ASN A 99 -11.89 6.60 8.64
CA ASN A 99 -12.40 5.30 9.08
C ASN A 99 -11.28 4.30 9.42
N PHE A 100 -10.09 4.47 8.84
CA PHE A 100 -8.92 3.61 9.02
C PHE A 100 -7.63 4.44 9.11
N PRO A 101 -7.53 5.41 10.04
CA PRO A 101 -6.47 6.41 10.05
C PRO A 101 -5.07 5.78 10.19
N MET A 102 -4.94 4.69 10.94
CA MET A 102 -3.68 3.97 11.11
C MET A 102 -3.21 3.33 9.81
N ALA A 103 -4.07 2.54 9.17
CA ALA A 103 -3.78 1.90 7.88
C ALA A 103 -3.49 2.93 6.79
N TYR A 104 -4.28 4.01 6.70
CA TYR A 104 -4.10 5.06 5.72
C TYR A 104 -2.78 5.83 5.93
N SER A 105 -2.44 6.17 7.17
CA SER A 105 -1.16 6.83 7.49
C SER A 105 0.04 5.93 7.20
N ALA A 106 -0.02 4.65 7.55
CA ALA A 106 1.03 3.69 7.26
C ALA A 106 1.25 3.55 5.75
N ALA A 107 0.17 3.44 4.98
CA ALA A 107 0.20 3.36 3.53
C ALA A 107 0.79 4.62 2.88
N GLN A 108 0.45 5.82 3.36
CA GLN A 108 1.05 7.06 2.88
C GLN A 108 2.55 7.13 3.14
N LYS A 109 3.00 6.74 4.34
CA LYS A 109 4.43 6.70 4.69
C LYS A 109 5.19 5.71 3.81
N ALA A 110 4.65 4.50 3.64
CA ALA A 110 5.26 3.48 2.78
C ALA A 110 5.34 3.96 1.32
N TYR A 111 4.30 4.60 0.80
CA TYR A 111 4.32 5.14 -0.56
C TYR A 111 5.35 6.26 -0.75
N ALA A 112 5.53 7.13 0.26
CA ALA A 112 6.58 8.15 0.24
C ALA A 112 7.98 7.51 0.22
N SER A 113 8.22 6.48 1.04
CA SER A 113 9.49 5.73 1.01
C SER A 113 9.71 5.00 -0.33
N ALA A 114 8.64 4.51 -0.96
CA ALA A 114 8.70 3.90 -2.28
C ALA A 114 9.11 4.93 -3.36
N ASP A 115 8.53 6.13 -3.32
CA ASP A 115 8.84 7.23 -4.22
C ASP A 115 10.30 7.71 -4.06
N ASP A 116 10.79 7.81 -2.83
CA ASP A 116 12.18 8.18 -2.57
C ASP A 116 13.18 7.12 -3.05
N ALA A 117 12.89 5.83 -2.83
CA ALA A 117 13.70 4.73 -3.38
C ALA A 117 13.66 4.70 -4.92
N TYR A 118 12.52 5.06 -5.52
CA TYR A 118 12.40 5.12 -6.97
C TYR A 118 13.27 6.25 -7.56
N LYS A 119 13.33 7.42 -6.91
CA LYS A 119 14.17 8.56 -7.33
C LYS A 119 15.66 8.25 -7.27
N THR A 120 16.09 7.42 -6.32
CA THR A 120 17.48 6.96 -6.23
C THR A 120 17.77 5.74 -7.11
N GLU A 121 16.82 5.34 -7.96
CA GLU A 121 16.88 4.18 -8.85
C GLU A 121 17.04 2.84 -8.12
N ASP A 122 16.76 2.79 -6.81
CA ASP A 122 16.62 1.55 -6.04
C ASP A 122 15.20 0.98 -6.26
N TYR A 123 15.00 0.44 -7.46
CA TYR A 123 13.70 -0.09 -7.88
C TYR A 123 13.27 -1.32 -7.08
N THR A 124 14.23 -2.09 -6.57
CA THR A 124 13.96 -3.23 -5.68
C THR A 124 13.31 -2.77 -4.37
N THR A 125 13.89 -1.76 -3.73
CA THR A 125 13.33 -1.20 -2.49
C THR A 125 12.03 -0.44 -2.76
N ALA A 126 11.93 0.27 -3.89
CA ALA A 126 10.69 0.94 -4.29
C ALA A 126 9.53 -0.05 -4.44
N ALA A 127 9.75 -1.18 -5.13
CA ALA A 127 8.75 -2.22 -5.28
C ALA A 127 8.35 -2.85 -3.93
N ALA A 128 9.29 -3.04 -3.01
CA ALA A 128 9.02 -3.57 -1.68
C ALA A 128 8.13 -2.64 -0.84
N TYR A 129 8.45 -1.34 -0.77
CA TYR A 129 7.61 -0.37 -0.07
C TYR A 129 6.24 -0.21 -0.74
N ALA A 130 6.16 -0.24 -2.07
CA ALA A 130 4.88 -0.20 -2.78
C ALA A 130 3.99 -1.42 -2.47
N LYS A 131 4.58 -2.61 -2.24
CA LYS A 131 3.82 -3.79 -1.75
C LYS A 131 3.29 -3.57 -0.33
N GLN A 132 4.06 -2.94 0.56
CA GLN A 132 3.58 -2.60 1.91
C GLN A 132 2.37 -1.66 1.89
N VAL A 133 2.25 -0.78 0.90
CA VAL A 133 1.03 0.04 0.70
C VAL A 133 -0.18 -0.85 0.44
N LEU A 134 -0.03 -1.85 -0.43
CA LEU A 134 -1.11 -2.78 -0.77
C LEU A 134 -1.49 -3.66 0.43
N GLU A 135 -0.52 -4.08 1.22
CA GLU A 135 -0.71 -4.87 2.44
C GLU A 135 -1.40 -4.06 3.55
N ALA A 136 -0.91 -2.84 3.84
CA ALA A 136 -1.50 -1.95 4.84
C ALA A 136 -2.96 -1.61 4.50
N LEU A 137 -3.29 -1.56 3.21
CA LEU A 137 -4.64 -1.31 2.71
C LEU A 137 -5.35 -2.59 2.27
N ALA A 138 -4.93 -3.79 2.64
CA ALA A 138 -5.56 -5.02 2.14
C ALA A 138 -7.00 -5.15 2.65
N ASP A 139 -7.21 -4.90 3.95
CA ASP A 139 -8.48 -5.13 4.64
C ASP A 139 -9.44 -3.93 4.66
N ILE A 140 -9.04 -2.79 4.08
CA ILE A 140 -9.92 -1.62 4.04
C ILE A 140 -11.12 -1.90 3.13
N LYS A 141 -12.28 -1.49 3.62
CA LYS A 141 -13.57 -1.62 2.94
C LYS A 141 -14.37 -0.35 3.14
N GLU A 142 -15.30 -0.09 2.22
CA GLU A 142 -16.24 1.00 2.40
C GLU A 142 -17.09 0.75 3.65
N ILE A 143 -17.13 1.73 4.56
CA ILE A 143 -17.96 1.70 5.77
C ILE A 143 -18.97 2.82 5.65
N THR A 144 -20.22 2.51 5.99
CA THR A 144 -21.24 3.55 6.18
C THR A 144 -20.95 4.23 7.52
N PRO A 145 -20.55 5.52 7.55
CA PRO A 145 -20.22 6.19 8.80
C PRO A 145 -21.43 6.20 9.73
N LEU A 146 -21.16 6.07 11.02
CA LEU A 146 -22.20 6.14 12.04
C LEU A 146 -22.84 7.54 12.02
N PRO A 147 -24.15 7.66 12.33
CA PRO A 147 -24.84 8.94 12.24
C PRO A 147 -24.30 9.93 13.28
N GLN A 148 -23.95 11.14 12.85
CA GLN A 148 -23.57 12.23 13.76
C GLN A 148 -24.80 12.81 14.48
N TYR A 149 -25.97 12.74 13.86
CA TYR A 149 -27.20 13.29 14.42
C TYR A 149 -28.32 12.26 14.45
N TYR A 150 -29.15 12.35 15.47
CA TYR A 150 -30.36 11.56 15.60
C TYR A 150 -31.56 12.49 15.81
N ILE A 151 -32.65 12.26 15.09
CA ILE A 151 -33.91 12.96 15.33
C ILE A 151 -34.71 12.14 16.32
N VAL A 152 -34.99 12.72 17.49
CA VAL A 152 -35.80 12.09 18.53
C VAL A 152 -37.17 11.74 17.94
N ARG A 153 -37.55 10.47 18.03
CA ARG A 153 -38.83 9.97 17.54
C ARG A 153 -39.88 10.01 18.65
N PRO A 154 -41.18 9.94 18.31
CA PRO A 154 -42.24 9.86 19.30
C PRO A 154 -42.01 8.72 20.29
N TRP A 155 -42.20 9.00 21.59
CA TRP A 155 -42.03 8.02 22.67
C TRP A 155 -42.86 6.75 22.44
N GLU A 156 -44.06 6.91 21.88
CA GLU A 156 -44.96 5.82 21.57
C GLU A 156 -44.34 4.80 20.60
N GLU A 157 -43.56 5.26 19.62
CA GLU A 157 -42.95 4.44 18.58
C GLU A 157 -41.67 3.74 19.05
N THR A 158 -40.75 4.48 19.67
CA THR A 158 -39.38 3.99 19.88
C THR A 158 -38.87 4.11 21.30
N LYS A 159 -39.69 4.62 22.22
CA LYS A 159 -39.36 4.84 23.64
C LYS A 159 -38.05 5.63 23.79
N ASP A 160 -37.89 6.66 22.96
CA ASP A 160 -36.67 7.45 22.94
C ASP A 160 -36.50 8.21 24.27
N CYS A 161 -35.48 7.82 25.02
CA CYS A 161 -34.82 8.58 26.06
C CYS A 161 -33.31 8.49 25.83
N TYR A 162 -32.50 9.34 26.46
CA TYR A 162 -31.04 9.29 26.29
C TYR A 162 -30.47 7.89 26.52
N TRP A 163 -30.98 7.15 27.51
CA TRP A 163 -30.61 5.76 27.80
C TRP A 163 -30.90 4.79 26.66
N ASN A 164 -32.12 4.82 26.12
CA ASN A 164 -32.50 3.93 25.04
C ASN A 164 -31.79 4.30 23.72
N ILE A 165 -31.55 5.60 23.49
CA ILE A 165 -30.85 6.06 22.30
C ILE A 165 -29.37 5.66 22.38
N SER A 166 -28.67 5.87 23.50
CA SER A 166 -27.28 5.44 23.68
C SER A 166 -27.11 3.93 23.55
N GLY A 167 -28.11 3.15 23.97
CA GLY A 167 -28.14 1.69 23.83
C GLY A 167 -28.26 1.17 22.39
N ARG A 168 -28.57 2.02 21.40
CA ARG A 168 -28.71 1.58 20.01
C ARG A 168 -27.34 1.19 19.44
N PRO A 169 -27.25 0.12 18.62
CA PRO A 169 -25.98 -0.31 18.05
C PRO A 169 -25.29 0.78 17.23
N TYR A 170 -26.04 1.57 16.46
CA TYR A 170 -25.52 2.68 15.64
C TYR A 170 -25.33 3.99 16.41
N VAL A 171 -25.41 3.96 17.74
CA VAL A 171 -25.15 5.09 18.63
C VAL A 171 -23.93 4.74 19.48
N TYR A 172 -24.09 4.18 20.68
CA TYR A 172 -22.95 3.73 21.47
C TYR A 172 -22.97 2.23 21.77
N ASN A 173 -24.05 1.54 21.38
CA ASN A 173 -24.31 0.16 21.77
C ASN A 173 -24.17 -0.06 23.30
N ASN A 174 -24.35 1.01 24.07
CA ASN A 174 -24.12 1.03 25.50
C ASN A 174 -25.01 2.11 26.15
N PRO A 175 -26.10 1.70 26.83
CA PRO A 175 -27.00 2.62 27.49
C PRO A 175 -26.32 3.51 28.54
N LEU A 176 -25.25 3.03 29.18
CA LEU A 176 -24.52 3.74 30.23
C LEU A 176 -23.84 5.02 29.73
N LEU A 177 -23.68 5.18 28.42
CA LEU A 177 -23.09 6.37 27.79
C LEU A 177 -24.13 7.46 27.47
N TRP A 178 -25.32 7.38 28.06
CA TRP A 178 -26.39 8.36 27.89
C TRP A 178 -25.98 9.79 28.32
N GLU A 179 -25.11 9.91 29.33
CA GLU A 179 -24.64 11.20 29.84
C GLU A 179 -23.90 11.99 28.77
N ASN A 180 -23.15 11.32 27.88
CA ASN A 180 -22.46 11.97 26.77
C ASN A 180 -23.45 12.68 25.82
N LEU A 181 -24.58 12.02 25.54
CA LEU A 181 -25.65 12.61 24.72
C LEU A 181 -26.27 13.80 25.44
N TYR A 182 -26.58 13.66 26.72
CA TYR A 182 -27.18 14.75 27.49
C TYR A 182 -26.25 15.96 27.56
N GLN A 183 -24.98 15.79 27.92
CA GLN A 183 -24.03 16.89 28.05
C GLN A 183 -23.83 17.64 26.73
N ALA A 184 -23.79 16.92 25.60
CA ALA A 184 -23.65 17.54 24.27
C ALA A 184 -24.90 18.31 23.83
N ASN A 185 -26.09 17.95 24.33
CA ASN A 185 -27.37 18.47 23.80
C ASN A 185 -28.19 19.31 24.79
N LYS A 186 -27.84 19.33 26.07
CA LYS A 186 -28.62 20.01 27.13
C LYS A 186 -28.88 21.49 26.86
N SER A 187 -27.97 22.19 26.18
CA SER A 187 -28.15 23.61 25.82
C SER A 187 -29.32 23.84 24.86
N ASN A 188 -29.70 22.80 24.09
CA ASN A 188 -30.77 22.85 23.10
C ASN A 188 -32.08 22.26 23.64
N MET A 189 -32.11 21.86 24.92
CA MET A 189 -33.31 21.30 25.56
C MET A 189 -34.22 22.41 26.11
N PRO A 190 -35.54 22.21 26.14
CA PRO A 190 -36.48 23.14 26.80
C PRO A 190 -36.18 23.34 28.29
N LYS A 191 -35.69 22.28 28.96
CA LYS A 191 -35.24 22.32 30.36
C LYS A 191 -33.85 21.69 30.47
N PRO A 192 -32.77 22.48 30.38
CA PRO A 192 -31.40 21.98 30.39
C PRO A 192 -30.97 21.27 31.68
N SER A 193 -31.74 21.38 32.77
CA SER A 193 -31.47 20.72 34.06
C SER A 193 -32.19 19.38 34.23
N ASP A 194 -33.11 19.03 33.31
CA ASP A 194 -33.90 17.80 33.37
C ASP A 194 -33.53 16.87 32.21
N PRO A 195 -32.62 15.90 32.43
CA PRO A 195 -32.18 14.97 31.38
C PRO A 195 -33.30 14.04 30.89
N ASN A 196 -34.42 13.91 31.61
CA ASN A 196 -35.52 13.04 31.18
C ASN A 196 -36.43 13.69 30.14
N LEU A 197 -36.33 15.01 29.95
CA LEU A 197 -37.23 15.77 29.08
C LEU A 197 -36.63 15.99 27.68
N ILE A 198 -36.68 14.97 26.83
CA ILE A 198 -36.40 15.11 25.39
C ILE A 198 -37.70 15.16 24.59
N MET A 199 -37.72 15.96 23.52
CA MET A 199 -38.92 16.17 22.69
C MET A 199 -38.78 15.52 21.31
N PRO A 200 -39.85 14.91 20.76
CA PRO A 200 -39.87 14.45 19.38
C PRO A 200 -39.53 15.58 18.40
N GLY A 201 -38.74 15.26 17.36
CA GLY A 201 -38.25 16.22 16.37
C GLY A 201 -36.95 16.94 16.77
N MET A 202 -36.51 16.83 18.04
CA MET A 202 -35.25 17.39 18.48
C MET A 202 -34.08 16.73 17.73
N LYS A 203 -33.23 17.55 17.10
CA LYS A 203 -31.99 17.09 16.48
C LYS A 203 -30.90 16.98 17.54
N MET A 204 -30.56 15.75 17.89
CA MET A 204 -29.56 15.42 18.89
C MET A 204 -28.23 15.12 18.22
N GLU A 205 -27.17 15.81 18.61
CA GLU A 205 -25.79 15.48 18.26
C GLU A 205 -25.33 14.25 19.04
N ILE A 206 -24.67 13.32 18.35
CA ILE A 206 -24.12 12.12 18.94
C ILE A 206 -22.59 12.27 18.91
N PRO A 207 -21.95 12.74 20.00
CA PRO A 207 -20.51 12.98 19.99
C PRO A 207 -19.75 11.68 19.75
N SER A 208 -18.78 11.71 18.83
CA SER A 208 -17.91 10.58 18.54
C SER A 208 -17.10 10.18 19.77
N LEU A 209 -16.90 8.87 19.94
CA LEU A 209 -15.92 8.36 20.91
C LEU A 209 -14.54 8.24 20.26
N THR A 210 -13.51 7.96 21.05
CA THR A 210 -12.12 7.89 20.56
C THR A 210 -11.97 6.94 19.37
N GLY A 211 -11.38 7.43 18.28
CA GLY A 211 -11.15 6.64 17.06
C GLY A 211 -12.39 6.45 16.18
N GLU A 212 -13.50 7.10 16.49
CA GLU A 212 -14.75 6.97 15.74
C GLU A 212 -15.02 8.17 14.82
N TYR A 213 -15.39 7.87 13.57
CA TYR A 213 -15.90 8.87 12.64
C TYR A 213 -17.43 8.76 12.51
N ARG A 214 -18.11 9.92 12.55
CA ARG A 214 -19.55 10.05 12.38
C ARG A 214 -19.90 11.12 11.39
N GLU A 215 -20.96 10.88 10.62
CA GLU A 215 -21.44 11.83 9.63
C GLU A 215 -22.95 11.70 9.40
N GLY A 216 -23.58 12.84 9.11
CA GLY A 216 -24.96 12.90 8.66
C GLY A 216 -26.00 12.62 9.75
N VAL A 217 -27.24 12.48 9.32
CA VAL A 217 -28.39 12.21 10.19
C VAL A 217 -28.77 10.74 10.06
N TYR A 218 -29.11 10.11 11.17
CA TYR A 218 -29.64 8.75 11.20
C TYR A 218 -30.85 8.62 10.27
N SER A 219 -30.80 7.59 9.41
CA SER A 219 -31.92 7.21 8.54
C SER A 219 -32.31 5.76 8.78
N PRO A 220 -33.59 5.46 9.08
CA PRO A 220 -34.07 4.08 9.21
C PRO A 220 -33.88 3.22 7.94
N SER A 221 -33.77 3.85 6.77
CA SER A 221 -33.55 3.17 5.49
C SER A 221 -32.10 2.75 5.24
N LYS A 222 -31.15 3.25 6.03
CA LYS A 222 -29.73 2.92 5.91
C LYS A 222 -29.36 1.82 6.90
N LYS A 223 -28.54 0.88 6.45
CA LYS A 223 -27.91 -0.11 7.32
C LYS A 223 -26.61 0.48 7.87
N TYR A 224 -26.50 0.53 9.18
CA TYR A 224 -25.30 0.95 9.87
C TYR A 224 -24.68 -0.27 10.54
N ASP A 225 -23.36 -0.36 10.50
CA ASP A 225 -22.64 -1.30 11.36
C ASP A 225 -22.77 -0.85 12.81
N GLY A 226 -22.81 -1.79 13.75
CA GLY A 226 -22.84 -1.44 15.17
C GLY A 226 -21.53 -0.79 15.59
N TYR A 227 -21.62 0.20 16.47
CA TYR A 227 -20.46 0.73 17.19
C TYR A 227 -19.71 -0.43 17.86
N SER A 228 -18.42 -0.53 17.53
CA SER A 228 -17.49 -1.48 18.15
C SER A 228 -16.27 -0.68 18.57
N ALA A 229 -15.92 -0.75 19.86
CA ALA A 229 -14.70 -0.16 20.39
C ALA A 229 -13.42 -0.78 19.78
N VAL A 230 -13.54 -1.90 19.05
CA VAL A 230 -12.45 -2.70 18.50
C VAL A 230 -11.81 -2.06 17.25
N ASN A 231 -12.49 -1.11 16.59
CA ASN A 231 -11.96 -0.46 15.38
C ASN A 231 -10.85 0.56 15.66
N ALA A 232 -10.53 0.82 16.94
CA ALA A 232 -9.42 1.69 17.33
C ALA A 232 -8.05 0.98 17.37
N GLU A 233 -8.02 -0.36 17.27
CA GLU A 233 -6.82 -1.18 17.55
C GLU A 233 -6.28 -1.99 16.35
N LYS A 234 -6.85 -1.83 15.14
CA LYS A 234 -6.37 -2.52 13.92
C LYS A 234 -5.93 -1.55 12.83
#